data_AF-A0A402AAV2-F1
#
_entry.id   AF-A0A402AAV2-F1
#
_cell.length_a   1.000
_cell.length_b   1.000
_cell.length_c   1.000
_cell.angle_alpha   90.00
_cell.angle_beta   90.00
_cell.angle_gamma   90.00
#
_symmetry.space_group_name_H-M   'P 1'
#
loop_
_entity.id
_entity.type
_entity.pdbx_description
1 polymer ?
#
loop_
_entity_poly.entity_id
_entity_poly.type
_entity_poly.pdbx_seq_one_letter_code
_entity_poly.pdbx_strand_id
1 'polypeptide(L)'
;MAENLRFHGKIMGARMSKTADWWFISITVEIPQEPSFKRAAAVGIDVGLNRLVTLSTAEGYENQAFLKASLHKLRQANKRLHRRVQGSKNREKARRQVARLHYRITCLRQDLLHKVSTHLATCYGIIGIEDLNLKGMLKNRCLARSLSDAALGTLLSLLTSKVEQRSGQVVKVGRFFPSSKTCHGCGWRWEDMDLSDRLFVCQNADCAYHHVPQDRDHNASLNILDEALRLIGLMDQAVGGTGSDEDAKLAVDWMEDQKSFGFEAIEDEAATTRGVGLCLHTFYYINWSRFAFYLCHSITKRTPTLSVHWRYSLCDSTSTYLLVVLLHATNIGFV
;
A
#
# COMPACT_ATOMS: atom_id res chain seq x y z
N MET A 1 29.08 9.63 -2.54
CA MET A 1 28.29 9.61 -1.29
C MET A 1 28.13 8.16 -0.88
N ALA A 2 28.55 7.80 0.32
CA ALA A 2 28.28 6.50 0.94
C ALA A 2 27.30 6.75 2.09
N GLU A 3 26.19 6.02 2.12
CA GLU A 3 25.27 6.01 3.25
C GLU A 3 25.60 4.80 4.12
N ASN A 4 25.62 4.98 5.43
CA ASN A 4 25.81 3.88 6.35
C ASN A 4 24.62 2.93 6.28
N LEU A 5 24.90 1.63 6.33
CA LEU A 5 23.86 0.62 6.47
C LEU A 5 23.08 0.87 7.75
N ARG A 6 21.76 1.00 7.60
CA ARG A 6 20.82 1.27 8.70
C ARG A 6 20.61 0.06 9.62
N PHE A 7 21.02 -1.12 9.16
CA PHE A 7 20.87 -2.37 9.88
C PHE A 7 22.24 -2.87 10.34
N HIS A 8 22.34 -3.20 11.63
CA HIS A 8 23.51 -3.82 12.22
C HIS A 8 23.37 -5.34 12.10
N GLY A 9 24.13 -5.92 11.17
CA GLY A 9 24.06 -7.34 10.89
C GLY A 9 25.12 -7.77 9.88
N LYS A 10 25.18 -9.09 9.62
CA LYS A 10 26.15 -9.65 8.67
C LYS A 10 25.64 -9.47 7.24
N ILE A 11 26.45 -8.84 6.38
CA ILE A 11 26.12 -8.73 4.96
C ILE A 11 26.29 -10.09 4.30
N MET A 12 25.22 -10.59 3.71
CA MET A 12 25.18 -11.90 3.04
C MET A 12 25.42 -11.80 1.54
N GLY A 13 25.11 -10.65 0.94
CA GLY A 13 25.34 -10.43 -0.48
C GLY A 13 24.76 -9.10 -0.96
N ALA A 14 25.05 -8.76 -2.22
CA ALA A 14 24.47 -7.60 -2.88
C ALA A 14 24.07 -7.94 -4.32
N ARG A 15 22.91 -7.44 -4.74
CA ARG A 15 22.40 -7.57 -6.11
C ARG A 15 22.19 -6.21 -6.72
N MET A 16 22.88 -5.93 -7.82
CA MET A 16 22.67 -4.72 -8.59
C MET A 16 21.61 -4.95 -9.67
N SER A 17 20.71 -4.00 -9.87
CA SER A 17 19.69 -4.03 -10.91
C SER A 17 19.46 -2.64 -11.50
N LYS A 18 18.89 -2.58 -12.70
CA LYS A 18 18.50 -1.33 -13.35
C LYS A 18 17.02 -1.37 -13.71
N THR A 19 16.26 -0.37 -13.27
CA THR A 19 14.85 -0.21 -13.64
C THR A 19 14.61 1.17 -14.21
N ALA A 20 14.08 1.23 -15.43
CA ALA A 20 14.03 2.45 -16.23
C ALA A 20 15.41 3.13 -16.31
N ASP A 21 15.59 4.30 -15.69
CA ASP A 21 16.85 5.04 -15.69
C ASP A 21 17.60 4.98 -14.35
N TRP A 22 17.08 4.23 -13.37
CA TRP A 22 17.65 4.14 -12.04
C TRP A 22 18.41 2.82 -11.85
N TRP A 23 19.57 2.92 -11.20
CA TRP A 23 20.32 1.78 -10.68
C TRP A 23 19.98 1.59 -9.20
N PHE A 24 19.82 0.32 -8.83
CA PHE A 24 19.46 -0.12 -7.50
C PHE A 24 20.49 -1.14 -7.06
N ILE A 25 20.97 -1.04 -5.82
CA ILE A 25 21.77 -2.07 -5.18
C ILE A 25 20.97 -2.61 -4.01
N SER A 26 20.76 -3.91 -4.02
CA SER A 26 19.98 -4.64 -3.03
C SER A 26 20.94 -5.40 -2.13
N ILE A 27 21.18 -4.93 -0.91
CA ILE A 27 22.10 -5.55 0.05
C ILE A 27 21.31 -6.41 1.01
N THR A 28 21.66 -7.69 1.07
CA THR A 28 21.05 -8.65 1.99
C THR A 28 21.82 -8.66 3.29
N VAL A 29 21.13 -8.45 4.41
CA VAL A 29 21.71 -8.43 5.75
C VAL A 29 20.99 -9.44 6.64
N GLU A 30 21.76 -10.30 7.27
CA GLU A 30 21.33 -11.20 8.34
C GLU A 30 21.34 -10.42 9.66
N ILE A 31 20.19 -10.36 10.32
CA ILE A 31 19.98 -9.59 11.56
C ILE A 31 19.50 -10.57 12.64
N PRO A 32 19.97 -10.45 13.90
CA PRO A 32 19.41 -11.19 15.02
C PRO A 32 17.90 -10.99 15.12
N GLN A 33 17.15 -12.07 15.32
CA GLN A 33 15.70 -11.99 15.45
C GLN A 33 15.34 -11.49 16.86
N GLU A 34 14.82 -10.28 16.95
CA GLU A 34 14.20 -9.77 18.18
C GLU A 34 12.91 -10.55 18.47
N PRO A 35 12.61 -10.88 19.74
CA PRO A 35 11.34 -11.49 20.10
C PRO A 35 10.19 -10.53 19.75
N SER A 36 9.28 -10.99 18.88
CA SER A 36 8.09 -10.22 18.52
C SER A 36 6.86 -10.80 19.20
N PHE A 37 6.01 -9.93 19.74
CA PHE A 37 4.80 -10.32 20.43
C PHE A 37 3.59 -10.22 19.51
N LYS A 38 2.75 -11.25 19.54
CA LYS A 38 1.46 -11.26 18.86
C LYS A 38 0.55 -10.18 19.47
N ARG A 39 -0.01 -9.32 18.62
CA ARG A 39 -1.09 -8.41 19.04
C ARG A 39 -2.36 -9.21 19.38
N ALA A 40 -3.09 -8.79 20.41
CA ALA A 40 -4.32 -9.46 20.82
C ALA A 40 -5.50 -9.21 19.86
N ALA A 41 -5.53 -8.03 19.22
CA ALA A 41 -6.64 -7.63 18.36
C ALA A 41 -6.77 -8.51 17.11
N ALA A 42 -8.02 -8.79 16.74
CA ALA A 42 -8.38 -9.53 15.54
C ALA A 42 -9.21 -8.65 14.59
N VAL A 43 -9.06 -8.85 13.29
CA VAL A 43 -9.85 -8.15 12.26
C VAL A 43 -10.17 -9.08 11.10
N GLY A 44 -11.39 -8.96 10.58
CA GLY A 44 -11.77 -9.58 9.31
C GLY A 44 -11.62 -8.57 8.19
N ILE A 45 -11.14 -9.02 7.03
CA ILE A 45 -10.88 -8.16 5.89
C ILE A 45 -11.54 -8.72 4.64
N ASP A 46 -12.42 -7.91 4.06
CA ASP A 46 -12.89 -8.09 2.69
C ASP A 46 -11.98 -7.31 1.72
N VAL A 47 -11.55 -7.95 0.63
CA VAL A 47 -10.64 -7.36 -0.36
C VAL A 47 -11.31 -7.28 -1.73
N GLY A 48 -11.44 -6.05 -2.24
CA GLY A 48 -12.24 -5.78 -3.42
C GLY A 48 -11.52 -4.98 -4.51
N LEU A 49 -12.25 -4.75 -5.61
CA LEU A 49 -11.81 -3.86 -6.70
C LEU A 49 -12.32 -2.42 -6.53
N ASN A 50 -13.47 -2.24 -5.87
CA ASN A 50 -14.04 -0.92 -5.61
C ASN A 50 -13.29 -0.27 -4.44
N ARG A 51 -13.34 -0.91 -3.27
CA ARG A 51 -12.45 -0.63 -2.13
C ARG A 51 -11.39 -1.71 -2.09
N LEU A 52 -10.14 -1.32 -1.84
CA LEU A 52 -9.01 -2.26 -1.80
C LEU A 52 -9.15 -3.23 -0.62
N VAL A 53 -9.59 -2.71 0.53
CA VAL A 53 -9.70 -3.38 1.82
C VAL A 53 -10.87 -2.75 2.58
N THR A 54 -11.78 -3.57 3.11
CA THR A 54 -12.81 -3.17 4.08
C THR A 54 -12.62 -4.00 5.35
N LEU A 55 -12.49 -3.34 6.49
CA LEU A 55 -12.25 -3.98 7.79
C LEU A 55 -13.55 -4.23 8.53
N SER A 56 -13.56 -5.20 9.45
CA SER A 56 -14.68 -5.44 10.37
C SER A 56 -14.92 -4.26 11.34
N THR A 57 -13.93 -3.38 11.50
CA THR A 57 -14.03 -2.11 12.23
C THR A 57 -14.75 -1.00 11.45
N ALA A 58 -15.28 -1.30 10.25
CA ALA A 58 -15.87 -0.35 9.28
C ALA A 58 -14.88 0.60 8.59
N GLU A 59 -13.62 0.63 9.00
CA GLU A 59 -12.56 1.32 8.27
C GLU A 59 -12.33 0.67 6.90
N GLY A 60 -11.89 1.47 5.92
CA GLY A 60 -11.58 0.94 4.60
C GLY A 60 -10.54 1.75 3.85
N TYR A 61 -9.83 1.08 2.94
CA TYR A 61 -8.82 1.68 2.08
C TYR A 61 -9.29 1.68 0.63
N GLU A 62 -9.24 2.85 0.01
CA GLU A 62 -9.70 3.02 -1.37
C GLU A 62 -8.72 2.45 -2.39
N ASN A 63 -9.26 1.90 -3.48
CA ASN A 63 -8.45 1.51 -4.62
C ASN A 63 -8.15 2.73 -5.51
N GLN A 64 -6.95 3.29 -5.36
CA GLN A 64 -6.50 4.49 -6.08
C GLN A 64 -6.40 4.31 -7.61
N ALA A 65 -6.47 3.06 -8.12
CA ALA A 65 -6.48 2.74 -9.55
C ALA A 65 -5.39 3.48 -10.36
N PHE A 66 -4.14 3.45 -9.88
CA PHE A 66 -3.01 4.23 -10.41
C PHE A 66 -2.77 4.02 -11.91
N LEU A 67 -2.94 2.79 -12.42
CA LEU A 67 -2.85 2.52 -13.85
C LEU A 67 -3.98 3.22 -14.59
N LYS A 68 -5.24 3.08 -14.11
CA LYS A 68 -6.42 3.71 -14.71
C LYS A 68 -6.23 5.22 -14.84
N ALA A 69 -5.80 5.88 -13.77
CA ALA A 69 -5.50 7.32 -13.76
C ALA A 69 -4.40 7.72 -14.75
N SER A 70 -3.43 6.83 -14.99
CA SER A 70 -2.28 7.09 -15.88
C SER A 70 -2.48 6.63 -17.32
N LEU A 71 -3.61 6.00 -17.67
CA LEU A 71 -3.83 5.37 -18.97
C LEU A 71 -3.70 6.34 -20.14
N HIS A 72 -4.24 7.55 -20.03
CA HIS A 72 -4.17 8.55 -21.10
C HIS A 72 -2.70 8.89 -21.43
N LYS A 73 -1.90 9.21 -20.41
CA LYS A 73 -0.47 9.52 -20.56
C LYS A 73 0.31 8.33 -21.14
N LEU A 74 0.03 7.12 -20.66
CA LEU A 74 0.65 5.89 -21.18
C LEU A 74 0.30 5.63 -22.65
N ARG A 75 -0.96 5.82 -23.06
CA ARG A 75 -1.39 5.65 -24.45
C ARG A 75 -0.68 6.64 -25.38
N GLN A 76 -0.57 7.91 -24.97
CA GLN A 76 0.15 8.92 -25.74
C GLN A 76 1.64 8.58 -25.86
N ALA A 77 2.30 8.18 -24.76
CA ALA A 77 3.70 7.79 -24.77
C ALA A 77 3.97 6.56 -25.66
N ASN A 78 3.10 5.55 -25.59
CA ASN A 78 3.18 4.36 -26.45
C ASN A 78 2.94 4.70 -27.93
N LYS A 79 1.97 5.56 -28.25
CA LYS A 79 1.73 6.03 -29.63
C LYS A 79 2.94 6.79 -30.19
N ARG A 80 3.57 7.63 -29.38
CA ARG A 80 4.82 8.33 -29.74
C ARG A 80 5.94 7.31 -30.00
N LEU A 81 6.15 6.35 -29.10
CA LEU A 81 7.15 5.28 -29.25
C LEU A 81 6.96 4.50 -30.56
N HIS A 82 5.72 4.06 -30.84
CA HIS A 82 5.38 3.30 -32.04
C HIS A 82 5.74 4.05 -33.33
N ARG A 83 5.46 5.37 -33.38
CA ARG A 83 5.73 6.21 -34.55
C ARG A 83 7.20 6.53 -34.78
N ARG A 84 8.11 6.23 -33.84
CA ARG A 84 9.56 6.51 -34.01
C ARG A 84 10.26 5.35 -34.73
N VAL A 85 11.16 5.70 -35.64
CA VAL A 85 12.01 4.76 -36.40
C VAL A 85 12.78 3.85 -35.46
N GLN A 86 12.75 2.54 -35.75
CA GLN A 86 13.49 1.53 -35.00
C GLN A 86 14.99 1.84 -34.97
N GLY A 87 15.65 1.60 -33.82
CA GLY A 87 17.07 1.91 -33.64
C GLY A 87 17.43 3.40 -33.48
N SER A 88 16.52 4.33 -33.76
CA SER A 88 16.82 5.76 -33.65
C SER A 88 16.99 6.23 -32.19
N LYS A 89 17.86 7.23 -31.97
CA LYS A 89 18.03 7.91 -30.67
C LYS A 89 16.70 8.47 -30.14
N ASN A 90 15.81 8.92 -31.03
CA ASN A 90 14.49 9.46 -30.67
C ASN A 90 13.53 8.35 -30.21
N ARG A 91 13.59 7.15 -30.80
CA ARG A 91 12.83 5.99 -30.30
C ARG A 91 13.32 5.58 -28.92
N GLU A 92 14.63 5.59 -28.71
CA GLU A 92 15.21 5.26 -27.41
C GLU A 92 14.75 6.22 -26.31
N LYS A 93 14.73 7.54 -26.58
CA LYS A 93 14.15 8.54 -25.67
C LYS A 93 12.67 8.25 -25.36
N ALA A 94 11.86 7.92 -26.36
CA ALA A 94 10.45 7.58 -26.17
C ALA A 94 10.27 6.27 -25.36
N ARG A 95 11.13 5.28 -25.57
CA ARG A 95 11.13 4.01 -24.81
C ARG A 95 11.39 4.28 -23.32
N ARG A 96 12.38 5.11 -23.00
CA ARG A 96 12.66 5.52 -21.61
C ARG A 96 11.50 6.26 -20.98
N GLN A 97 10.81 7.13 -21.73
CA GLN A 97 9.61 7.81 -21.23
C GLN A 97 8.51 6.82 -20.82
N VAL A 98 8.24 5.81 -21.66
CA VAL A 98 7.28 4.74 -21.32
C VAL A 98 7.74 3.97 -20.07
N ALA A 99 9.02 3.60 -20.01
CA ALA A 99 9.59 2.90 -18.85
C ALA A 99 9.46 3.70 -17.54
N ARG A 100 9.72 5.02 -17.57
CA ARG A 100 9.56 5.92 -16.42
C ARG A 100 8.11 5.97 -15.92
N LEU A 101 7.13 6.01 -16.83
CA LEU A 101 5.70 6.02 -16.46
C LEU A 101 5.31 4.70 -15.79
N HIS A 102 5.70 3.56 -16.35
CA HIS A 102 5.47 2.26 -15.72
C HIS A 102 6.14 2.14 -14.36
N TYR A 103 7.39 2.61 -14.24
CA TYR A 103 8.11 2.61 -12.97
C TYR A 103 7.37 3.45 -11.92
N ARG A 104 6.94 4.67 -12.26
CA ARG A 104 6.16 5.54 -11.36
C ARG A 104 4.87 4.88 -10.87
N ILE A 105 4.08 4.29 -11.77
CA ILE A 105 2.84 3.59 -11.42
C ILE A 105 3.14 2.43 -10.47
N THR A 106 4.20 1.68 -10.74
CA THR A 106 4.62 0.57 -9.88
C THR A 106 5.00 1.11 -8.49
N CYS A 107 5.76 2.21 -8.41
CA CYS A 107 6.17 2.82 -7.13
C CYS A 107 4.97 3.27 -6.31
N LEU A 108 4.02 3.99 -6.91
CA LEU A 108 2.79 4.42 -6.23
C LEU A 108 1.98 3.23 -5.71
N ARG A 109 1.82 2.20 -6.54
CA ARG A 109 1.12 0.97 -6.14
C ARG A 109 1.79 0.29 -4.96
N GLN A 110 3.10 0.08 -5.03
CA GLN A 110 3.82 -0.57 -3.93
C GLN A 110 3.78 0.27 -2.65
N ASP A 111 3.91 1.60 -2.75
CA ASP A 111 3.82 2.48 -1.58
C ASP A 111 2.48 2.31 -0.84
N LEU A 112 1.36 2.35 -1.58
CA LEU A 112 0.02 2.08 -1.02
C LEU A 112 -0.04 0.70 -0.35
N LEU A 113 0.36 -0.36 -1.07
CA LEU A 113 0.27 -1.72 -0.55
C LEU A 113 1.16 -1.93 0.70
N HIS A 114 2.35 -1.35 0.73
CA HIS A 114 3.23 -1.43 1.88
C HIS A 114 2.67 -0.69 3.09
N LYS A 115 2.11 0.51 2.89
CA LYS A 115 1.47 1.28 3.98
C LYS A 115 0.30 0.52 4.58
N VAL A 116 -0.64 0.07 3.74
CA VAL A 116 -1.82 -0.70 4.17
C VAL A 116 -1.40 -1.97 4.92
N SER A 117 -0.54 -2.80 4.33
CA SER A 117 -0.12 -4.05 4.97
C SER A 117 0.72 -3.84 6.23
N THR A 118 1.51 -2.75 6.33
CA THR A 118 2.25 -2.42 7.56
C THR A 118 1.30 -2.00 8.66
N HIS A 119 0.32 -1.14 8.35
CA HIS A 119 -0.69 -0.71 9.32
C HIS A 119 -1.43 -1.91 9.89
N LEU A 120 -2.03 -2.73 9.02
CA LEU A 120 -2.79 -3.91 9.43
C LEU A 120 -1.96 -4.88 10.28
N ALA A 121 -0.72 -5.17 9.87
CA ALA A 121 0.16 -6.05 10.64
C ALA A 121 0.60 -5.46 11.99
N THR A 122 0.60 -4.14 12.14
CA THR A 122 1.02 -3.47 13.38
C THR A 122 -0.12 -3.39 14.41
N CYS A 123 -1.35 -3.25 13.92
CA CYS A 123 -2.56 -3.13 14.74
C CYS A 123 -3.13 -4.49 15.15
N TYR A 124 -3.11 -5.49 14.26
CA TYR A 124 -3.84 -6.74 14.43
C TYR A 124 -2.90 -7.96 14.42
N GLY A 125 -3.14 -8.90 15.33
CA GLY A 125 -2.36 -10.14 15.43
C GLY A 125 -3.08 -11.36 14.86
N ILE A 126 -4.39 -11.24 14.60
CA ILE A 126 -5.18 -12.22 13.85
C ILE A 126 -5.88 -11.47 12.74
N ILE A 127 -5.69 -11.92 11.50
CA ILE A 127 -6.35 -11.31 10.34
C ILE A 127 -7.07 -12.38 9.54
N GLY A 128 -8.41 -12.32 9.51
CA GLY A 128 -9.24 -13.12 8.63
C GLY A 128 -9.26 -12.55 7.22
N ILE A 129 -9.01 -13.38 6.21
CA ILE A 129 -9.09 -13.01 4.79
C ILE A 129 -9.83 -14.09 3.98
N GLU A 130 -10.48 -13.72 2.89
CA GLU A 130 -11.04 -14.71 1.96
C GLU A 130 -9.97 -15.39 1.09
N ASP A 131 -10.16 -16.69 0.80
CA ASP A 131 -9.40 -17.38 -0.25
C ASP A 131 -9.91 -17.02 -1.66
N LEU A 132 -9.40 -15.93 -2.22
CA LEU A 132 -9.69 -15.53 -3.60
C LEU A 132 -8.90 -16.34 -4.63
N ASN A 133 -9.60 -16.86 -5.65
CA ASN A 133 -8.96 -17.43 -6.85
C ASN A 133 -8.44 -16.34 -7.79
N LEU A 134 -7.43 -15.58 -7.36
CA LEU A 134 -6.88 -14.45 -8.12
C LEU A 134 -6.41 -14.87 -9.52
N LYS A 135 -5.81 -16.05 -9.65
CA LYS A 135 -5.39 -16.61 -10.95
C LYS A 135 -6.57 -16.85 -11.88
N GLY A 136 -7.68 -17.37 -11.36
CA GLY A 136 -8.93 -17.55 -12.10
C GLY A 136 -9.54 -16.21 -12.51
N MET A 137 -9.60 -15.25 -11.59
CA MET A 137 -10.18 -13.92 -11.85
C MET A 137 -9.39 -13.14 -12.92
N LEU A 138 -8.07 -13.31 -13.00
CA LEU A 138 -7.23 -12.71 -14.04
C LEU A 138 -7.51 -13.27 -15.45
N LYS A 139 -8.17 -14.42 -15.59
CA LYS A 139 -8.61 -14.94 -16.90
C LYS A 139 -9.78 -14.13 -17.47
N ASN A 140 -10.55 -13.44 -16.63
CA ASN A 140 -11.63 -12.57 -17.09
C ASN A 140 -11.04 -11.28 -17.68
N ARG A 141 -11.12 -11.15 -19.02
CA ARG A 141 -10.54 -10.03 -19.78
C ARG A 141 -11.10 -8.66 -19.37
N CYS A 142 -12.34 -8.60 -18.85
CA CYS A 142 -12.96 -7.36 -18.40
C CYS A 142 -12.38 -6.89 -17.06
N LEU A 143 -12.06 -7.83 -16.16
CA LEU A 143 -11.56 -7.53 -14.80
C LEU A 143 -10.04 -7.57 -14.68
N ALA A 144 -9.35 -8.29 -15.58
CA ALA A 144 -7.92 -8.54 -15.50
C ALA A 144 -7.09 -7.28 -15.31
N ARG A 145 -7.45 -6.18 -15.98
CA ARG A 145 -6.73 -4.91 -15.86
C ARG A 145 -6.89 -4.30 -14.47
N SER A 146 -8.12 -4.22 -13.96
CA SER A 146 -8.40 -3.65 -12.64
C SER A 146 -7.81 -4.50 -11.53
N LEU A 147 -7.88 -5.83 -11.65
CA LEU A 147 -7.23 -6.78 -10.73
C LEU A 147 -5.70 -6.64 -10.74
N SER A 148 -5.11 -6.51 -11.92
CA SER A 148 -3.66 -6.28 -12.04
C SER A 148 -3.24 -4.92 -11.47
N ASP A 149 -4.13 -3.93 -11.50
CA ASP A 149 -3.85 -2.61 -10.95
C ASP A 149 -3.99 -2.57 -9.43
N ALA A 150 -4.99 -3.24 -8.87
CA ALA A 150 -5.17 -3.41 -7.43
C ALA A 150 -4.04 -4.26 -6.82
N ALA A 151 -3.50 -5.22 -7.59
CA ALA A 151 -2.43 -6.13 -7.16
C ALA A 151 -2.72 -6.82 -5.81
N LEU A 152 -3.96 -7.32 -5.66
CA LEU A 152 -4.44 -8.00 -4.44
C LEU A 152 -3.53 -9.16 -4.02
N GLY A 153 -2.97 -9.92 -4.97
CA GLY A 153 -2.03 -10.99 -4.65
C GLY A 153 -0.77 -10.48 -3.94
N THR A 154 -0.24 -9.34 -4.36
CA THR A 154 0.90 -8.69 -3.70
C THR A 154 0.50 -8.18 -2.32
N LEU A 155 -0.70 -7.61 -2.16
CA LEU A 155 -1.21 -7.19 -0.86
C LEU A 155 -1.27 -8.35 0.12
N LEU A 156 -1.88 -9.47 -0.26
CA LEU A 156 -2.02 -10.65 0.58
C LEU A 156 -0.66 -11.26 0.96
N SER A 157 0.28 -11.32 0.01
CA SER A 157 1.65 -11.76 0.30
C SER A 157 2.36 -10.85 1.30
N LEU A 158 2.31 -9.52 1.10
CA LEU A 158 2.93 -8.56 2.02
C LEU A 158 2.30 -8.63 3.41
N LEU A 159 0.97 -8.76 3.48
CA LEU A 159 0.23 -8.87 4.73
C LEU A 159 0.63 -10.13 5.50
N THR A 160 0.61 -11.29 4.82
CA THR A 160 1.01 -12.58 5.40
C THR A 160 2.42 -12.49 5.99
N SER A 161 3.41 -12.06 5.20
CA SER A 161 4.79 -11.96 5.66
C SER A 161 4.96 -11.00 6.84
N LYS A 162 4.27 -9.85 6.84
CA LYS A 162 4.42 -8.84 7.92
C LYS A 162 3.73 -9.23 9.21
N VAL A 163 2.61 -9.96 9.11
CA VAL A 163 1.88 -10.49 10.26
C VAL A 163 2.68 -11.62 10.91
N GLU A 164 3.23 -12.56 10.11
CA GLU A 164 4.09 -13.64 10.59
C GLU A 164 5.35 -13.10 11.28
N GLN A 165 5.97 -12.05 10.74
CA GLN A 165 7.12 -11.37 11.38
C GLN A 165 6.81 -10.82 12.79
N ARG A 166 5.53 -10.57 13.08
CA ARG A 166 5.05 -10.06 14.38
C ARG A 166 4.40 -11.16 15.22
N SER A 167 4.72 -12.43 14.93
CA SER A 167 4.13 -13.60 15.61
C SER A 167 2.60 -13.67 15.49
N GLY A 168 2.01 -12.94 14.55
CA GLY A 168 0.60 -12.98 14.23
C GLY A 168 0.25 -14.08 13.24
N GLN A 169 -1.03 -14.19 12.93
CA GLN A 169 -1.54 -15.18 11.98
C GLN A 169 -2.54 -14.57 11.01
N VAL A 170 -2.39 -14.91 9.72
CA VAL A 170 -3.41 -14.67 8.70
C VAL A 170 -4.21 -15.96 8.51
N VAL A 171 -5.52 -15.88 8.72
CA VAL A 171 -6.44 -17.01 8.63
C VAL A 171 -7.23 -16.89 7.33
N LYS A 172 -7.12 -17.90 6.46
CA LYS A 172 -7.85 -17.94 5.20
C LYS A 172 -9.20 -18.61 5.41
N VAL A 173 -10.26 -17.84 5.21
CA VAL A 173 -11.63 -18.31 5.15
C VAL A 173 -11.89 -18.98 3.80
N GLY A 174 -12.61 -20.10 3.81
CA GLY A 174 -12.83 -20.91 2.62
C GLY A 174 -13.50 -20.12 1.49
N ARG A 175 -13.08 -20.35 0.25
CA ARG A 175 -13.57 -19.64 -0.95
C ARG A 175 -15.09 -19.65 -1.13
N PHE A 176 -15.74 -20.74 -0.72
CA PHE A 176 -17.18 -20.93 -0.87
C PHE A 176 -17.97 -20.48 0.37
N PHE A 177 -17.30 -19.92 1.37
CA PHE A 177 -17.95 -19.33 2.51
C PHE A 177 -18.76 -18.10 2.06
N PRO A 178 -20.08 -18.06 2.31
CA PRO A 178 -20.96 -17.02 1.78
C PRO A 178 -20.90 -15.71 2.59
N SER A 179 -19.70 -15.22 2.93
CA SER A 179 -19.45 -13.99 3.72
C SER A 179 -20.34 -12.81 3.32
N SER A 180 -20.42 -12.49 2.02
CA SER A 180 -21.17 -11.35 1.52
C SER A 180 -22.68 -11.60 1.39
N LYS A 181 -23.12 -12.85 1.52
CA LYS A 181 -24.54 -13.26 1.45
C LYS A 181 -25.12 -13.62 2.81
N THR A 182 -24.32 -13.66 3.86
CA THR A 182 -24.76 -14.04 5.22
C THR A 182 -24.90 -12.79 6.08
N CYS A 183 -25.94 -12.70 6.90
CA CYS A 183 -26.05 -11.65 7.92
C CYS A 183 -25.09 -11.95 9.07
N HIS A 184 -24.16 -11.04 9.37
CA HIS A 184 -23.25 -11.21 10.50
C HIS A 184 -23.96 -11.33 11.85
N GLY A 185 -25.12 -10.68 12.01
CA GLY A 185 -25.83 -10.65 13.29
C GLY A 185 -26.66 -11.91 13.60
N CYS A 186 -27.09 -12.68 12.59
CA CYS A 186 -27.99 -13.83 12.82
C CYS A 186 -27.75 -15.05 11.92
N GLY A 187 -26.81 -14.98 10.97
CA GLY A 187 -26.52 -16.08 10.05
C GLY A 187 -27.52 -16.28 8.90
N TRP A 188 -28.57 -15.48 8.79
CA TRP A 188 -29.52 -15.57 7.67
C TRP A 188 -28.81 -15.33 6.33
N ARG A 189 -29.12 -16.15 5.32
CA ARG A 189 -28.47 -16.10 4.01
C ARG A 189 -29.40 -15.55 2.93
N TRP A 190 -28.94 -14.50 2.26
CA TRP A 190 -29.55 -13.99 1.05
C TRP A 190 -29.06 -14.78 -0.16
N GLU A 191 -29.81 -15.80 -0.59
CA GLU A 191 -29.39 -16.69 -1.68
C GLU A 191 -29.28 -15.97 -3.03
N ASP A 192 -30.27 -15.14 -3.34
CA ASP A 192 -30.40 -14.44 -4.63
C ASP A 192 -29.64 -13.11 -4.73
N MET A 193 -28.72 -12.80 -3.82
CA MET A 193 -27.94 -11.56 -3.88
C MET A 193 -26.97 -11.56 -5.06
N ASP A 194 -26.97 -10.47 -5.83
CA ASP A 194 -26.10 -10.22 -6.98
C ASP A 194 -24.81 -9.48 -6.61
N LEU A 195 -23.84 -9.46 -7.52
CA LEU A 195 -22.61 -8.66 -7.36
C LEU A 195 -22.86 -7.15 -7.42
N SER A 196 -23.94 -6.73 -8.08
CA SER A 196 -24.35 -5.31 -8.15
C SER A 196 -24.98 -4.81 -6.86
N ASP A 197 -25.46 -5.70 -6.00
CA ASP A 197 -26.01 -5.33 -4.71
C ASP A 197 -24.87 -4.91 -3.78
N ARG A 198 -24.87 -3.64 -3.41
CA ARG A 198 -23.86 -3.03 -2.53
C ARG A 198 -24.34 -2.86 -1.10
N LEU A 199 -25.63 -3.03 -0.87
CA LEU A 199 -26.25 -3.00 0.44
C LEU A 199 -26.72 -4.41 0.79
N PHE A 200 -26.49 -4.80 2.05
CA PHE A 200 -27.04 -6.00 2.63
C PHE A 200 -28.25 -5.63 3.49
N VAL A 201 -29.37 -6.33 3.33
CA VAL A 201 -30.60 -6.12 4.10
C VAL A 201 -31.05 -7.48 4.61
N CYS A 202 -31.07 -7.64 5.94
CA CYS A 202 -31.51 -8.90 6.54
C CYS A 202 -33.03 -9.03 6.47
N GLN A 203 -33.53 -10.19 6.07
CA GLN A 203 -34.97 -10.52 6.01
C GLN A 203 -35.42 -11.41 7.19
N ASN A 204 -34.53 -11.71 8.13
CA ASN A 204 -34.89 -12.45 9.35
C ASN A 204 -35.53 -11.50 10.36
N ALA A 205 -36.81 -11.75 10.69
CA ALA A 205 -37.59 -10.94 11.61
C ALA A 205 -37.03 -10.89 13.04
N ASP A 206 -36.31 -11.94 13.46
CA ASP A 206 -35.72 -12.04 14.81
C ASP A 206 -34.34 -11.36 14.90
N CYS A 207 -33.85 -10.77 13.79
CA CYS A 207 -32.55 -10.11 13.75
C CYS A 207 -32.65 -8.64 14.12
N ALA A 208 -31.72 -8.14 14.94
CA ALA A 208 -31.60 -6.70 15.22
C ALA A 208 -31.38 -5.83 13.95
N TYR A 209 -30.89 -6.44 12.87
CA TYR A 209 -30.66 -5.79 11.57
C TYR A 209 -31.80 -6.03 10.56
N HIS A 210 -32.96 -6.51 11.00
CA HIS A 210 -34.11 -6.77 10.13
C HIS A 210 -34.54 -5.51 9.37
N HIS A 211 -34.57 -5.60 8.04
CA HIS A 211 -34.86 -4.48 7.13
C HIS A 211 -33.95 -3.24 7.29
N VAL A 212 -32.82 -3.35 7.99
CA VAL A 212 -31.84 -2.27 8.12
C VAL A 212 -30.77 -2.42 7.04
N PRO A 213 -30.61 -1.46 6.11
CA PRO A 213 -29.53 -1.51 5.13
C PRO A 213 -28.15 -1.38 5.78
N GLN A 214 -27.24 -2.28 5.43
CA GLN A 214 -25.85 -2.32 5.86
C GLN A 214 -24.93 -2.26 4.64
N ASP A 215 -23.71 -1.75 4.80
CA ASP A 215 -22.69 -1.89 3.76
C ASP A 215 -22.33 -3.39 3.60
N ARG A 216 -22.40 -3.88 2.36
CA ARG A 216 -22.17 -5.30 2.07
C ARG A 216 -20.74 -5.75 2.39
N ASP A 217 -19.75 -4.92 2.05
CA ASP A 217 -18.34 -5.26 2.21
C ASP A 217 -17.98 -5.28 3.71
N HIS A 218 -18.59 -4.39 4.52
CA HIS A 218 -18.46 -4.39 5.98
C HIS A 218 -19.17 -5.58 6.64
N ASN A 219 -20.38 -5.91 6.20
CA ASN A 219 -21.05 -7.13 6.67
C ASN A 219 -20.23 -8.39 6.33
N ALA A 220 -19.64 -8.43 5.12
CA ALA A 220 -18.76 -9.53 4.72
C ALA A 220 -17.51 -9.61 5.62
N SER A 221 -16.86 -8.48 5.93
CA SER A 221 -15.66 -8.44 6.77
C SER A 221 -15.94 -8.90 8.21
N LEU A 222 -17.13 -8.63 8.76
CA LEU A 222 -17.59 -9.17 10.04
C LEU A 222 -17.75 -10.70 9.98
N ASN A 223 -18.43 -11.24 8.97
CA ASN A 223 -18.54 -12.69 8.79
C ASN A 223 -17.18 -13.39 8.61
N ILE A 224 -16.24 -12.75 7.90
CA ILE A 224 -14.88 -13.25 7.72
C ILE A 224 -14.13 -13.30 9.05
N LEU A 225 -14.30 -12.28 9.91
CA LEU A 225 -13.72 -12.28 11.25
C LEU A 225 -14.24 -13.46 12.06
N ASP A 226 -15.57 -13.62 12.13
CA ASP A 226 -16.20 -14.68 12.92
C ASP A 226 -15.77 -16.06 12.45
N GLU A 227 -15.75 -16.29 11.15
CA GLU A 227 -15.31 -17.56 10.57
C GLU A 227 -13.80 -17.80 10.79
N ALA A 228 -12.97 -16.77 10.70
CA ALA A 228 -11.54 -16.88 11.02
C ALA A 228 -11.32 -17.26 12.49
N LEU A 229 -12.04 -16.63 13.42
CA LEU A 229 -11.98 -16.95 14.85
C LEU A 229 -12.49 -18.36 15.14
N ARG A 230 -13.55 -18.80 14.46
CA ARG A 230 -14.05 -20.18 14.53
C ARG A 230 -12.99 -21.19 14.11
N LEU A 231 -12.31 -20.94 12.98
CA LEU A 231 -11.31 -21.85 12.42
C LEU A 231 -10.09 -22.05 13.34
N ILE A 232 -9.78 -21.06 14.18
CA ILE A 232 -8.67 -21.13 15.14
C ILE A 232 -9.12 -21.45 16.58
N GLY A 233 -10.41 -21.68 16.81
CA GLY A 233 -10.96 -22.05 18.12
C GLY A 233 -11.01 -20.92 19.14
N LEU A 234 -11.08 -19.65 18.71
CA LEU A 234 -11.06 -18.47 19.59
C LEU A 234 -12.39 -17.69 19.64
N MET A 235 -13.52 -18.32 19.29
CA MET A 235 -14.83 -17.66 19.29
C MET A 235 -15.20 -17.02 20.64
N ASP A 236 -14.74 -17.58 21.77
CA ASP A 236 -15.06 -17.09 23.11
C ASP A 236 -14.04 -16.09 23.69
N GLN A 237 -12.97 -15.72 22.96
CA GLN A 237 -11.86 -14.90 23.48
C GLN A 237 -11.60 -13.59 22.72
N ALA A 238 -12.38 -13.28 21.67
CA ALA A 238 -12.14 -12.09 20.87
C ALA A 238 -12.90 -10.88 21.42
N VAL A 239 -12.21 -10.02 22.18
CA VAL A 239 -12.64 -8.62 22.32
C VAL A 239 -12.47 -7.99 20.94
N GLY A 240 -13.58 -7.65 20.27
CA GLY A 240 -13.57 -6.87 19.04
C GLY A 240 -12.77 -5.60 19.29
N GLY A 241 -11.55 -5.55 18.75
CA GLY A 241 -10.61 -4.49 19.08
C GLY A 241 -11.05 -3.19 18.44
N THR A 242 -11.65 -2.29 19.23
CA THR A 242 -11.47 -0.86 18.99
C THR A 242 -9.98 -0.60 19.13
N GLY A 243 -9.27 -0.41 18.02
CA GLY A 243 -7.90 0.09 18.07
C GLY A 243 -7.91 1.33 18.97
N SER A 244 -7.04 1.37 19.98
CA SER A 244 -6.99 2.45 20.95
C SER A 244 -6.94 3.81 20.24
N ASP A 245 -7.72 4.79 20.74
CA ASP A 245 -7.92 6.13 20.16
C ASP A 245 -6.61 6.90 19.86
N GLU A 246 -5.48 6.47 20.44
CA GLU A 246 -4.15 7.02 20.18
C GLU A 246 -3.59 6.60 18.80
N ASP A 247 -3.91 5.40 18.31
CA ASP A 247 -3.48 4.90 16.99
C ASP A 247 -4.41 5.40 15.86
N ALA A 248 -5.68 5.68 16.18
CA ALA A 248 -6.65 6.25 15.25
C ALA A 248 -6.33 7.72 14.87
N LYS A 249 -5.75 8.50 15.79
CA LYS A 249 -5.32 9.89 15.53
C LYS A 249 -4.24 9.99 14.45
N LEU A 250 -3.36 9.01 14.33
CA LEU A 250 -2.37 8.96 13.24
C LEU A 250 -3.02 8.71 11.87
N ALA A 251 -4.17 8.03 11.81
CA ALA A 251 -4.88 7.75 10.57
C ALA A 251 -5.73 8.94 10.08
N VAL A 252 -6.33 9.72 10.99
CA VAL A 252 -7.11 10.91 10.66
C VAL A 252 -6.23 12.02 10.08
N ASP A 253 -5.07 12.29 10.70
CA ASP A 253 -4.06 13.24 10.19
C ASP A 253 -3.56 12.85 8.78
N TRP A 254 -3.49 11.55 8.49
CA TRP A 254 -3.04 11.02 7.19
C TRP A 254 -4.08 11.14 6.05
N MET A 255 -5.37 11.07 6.37
CA MET A 255 -6.45 11.21 5.37
C MET A 255 -6.64 12.66 4.92
N GLU A 256 -6.44 13.64 5.81
CA GLU A 256 -6.48 15.06 5.47
C GLU A 256 -5.30 15.47 4.58
N ASP A 257 -4.12 14.89 4.81
CA ASP A 257 -2.92 15.15 4.01
C ASP A 257 -3.00 14.56 2.58
N GLN A 258 -3.79 13.50 2.36
CA GLN A 258 -4.07 12.94 1.03
C GLN A 258 -5.05 13.80 0.20
N LYS A 259 -5.99 14.51 0.84
CA LYS A 259 -6.89 15.47 0.16
C LYS A 259 -6.17 16.77 -0.24
N SER A 260 -5.11 17.13 0.49
CA SER A 260 -4.23 18.27 0.21
C SER A 260 -3.44 18.14 -1.11
N PHE A 261 -3.19 16.91 -1.59
CA PHE A 261 -2.60 16.66 -2.92
C PHE A 261 -3.64 16.71 -4.07
N GLY A 262 -4.53 17.69 -4.01
CA GLY A 262 -5.40 18.10 -5.09
C GLY A 262 -4.56 18.41 -6.34
N PHE A 263 -4.91 17.74 -7.44
CA PHE A 263 -4.27 17.88 -8.73
C PHE A 263 -4.72 19.21 -9.37
N GLU A 264 -4.14 20.34 -8.97
CA GLU A 264 -4.33 21.59 -9.70
C GLU A 264 -3.56 21.56 -11.02
N ALA A 265 -4.27 21.89 -12.09
CA ALA A 265 -3.72 22.09 -13.41
C ALA A 265 -2.73 23.26 -13.36
N ILE A 266 -1.50 23.02 -13.82
CA ILE A 266 -0.54 24.10 -14.03
C ILE A 266 -0.95 24.83 -15.30
N GLU A 267 -1.57 25.99 -15.15
CA GLU A 267 -1.56 27.07 -16.15
C GLU A 267 -0.37 28.01 -15.84
N ASP A 268 0.26 28.53 -16.90
CA ASP A 268 1.44 29.40 -16.86
C ASP A 268 1.10 30.85 -16.43
N GLU A 269 2.07 31.50 -15.75
CA GLU A 269 2.50 32.92 -15.86
C GLU A 269 2.68 33.75 -14.55
N ALA A 270 3.89 34.36 -14.47
CA ALA A 270 4.27 35.69 -13.99
C ALA A 270 4.13 36.18 -12.50
N ALA A 271 5.31 36.29 -11.85
CA ALA A 271 5.87 37.45 -11.12
C ALA A 271 5.17 38.15 -9.91
N THR A 272 5.97 38.34 -8.83
CA THR A 272 6.18 39.59 -8.01
C THR A 272 5.98 39.48 -6.48
N THR A 273 7.12 39.51 -5.77
CA THR A 273 7.51 40.01 -4.42
C THR A 273 6.57 40.29 -3.21
N ARG A 274 7.15 39.93 -2.03
CA ARG A 274 7.23 40.60 -0.69
C ARG A 274 6.14 40.34 0.37
N GLY A 275 6.58 40.03 1.59
CA GLY A 275 5.84 40.28 2.85
C GLY A 275 6.17 39.31 4.00
N VAL A 276 6.77 39.84 5.06
CA VAL A 276 7.32 39.15 6.25
C VAL A 276 6.34 39.23 7.43
N GLY A 277 6.34 38.27 8.36
CA GLY A 277 5.66 38.41 9.66
C GLY A 277 5.83 37.19 10.58
N LEU A 278 6.61 37.35 11.65
CA LEU A 278 7.04 36.37 12.66
C LEU A 278 6.10 36.26 13.87
N CYS A 279 6.18 35.10 14.56
CA CYS A 279 6.31 34.84 16.02
C CYS A 279 5.40 33.68 16.49
N LEU A 280 5.92 32.50 16.88
CA LEU A 280 6.57 32.14 18.18
C LEU A 280 5.52 32.08 19.33
N HIS A 281 5.26 31.00 20.09
CA HIS A 281 6.13 30.01 20.77
C HIS A 281 5.27 28.72 21.08
N THR A 282 5.65 27.48 20.73
CA THR A 282 6.35 26.42 21.55
C THR A 282 5.51 25.85 22.72
N PHE A 283 5.27 24.55 22.96
CA PHE A 283 6.01 23.26 22.87
C PHE A 283 4.98 22.09 22.74
N TYR A 284 5.20 20.94 22.10
CA TYR A 284 6.21 19.90 22.36
C TYR A 284 6.63 19.18 21.05
N TYR A 285 7.91 18.84 20.96
CA TYR A 285 8.61 18.31 19.79
C TYR A 285 9.15 16.91 20.09
N ILE A 286 8.94 15.96 19.16
CA ILE A 286 9.98 15.01 18.72
C ILE A 286 9.99 15.10 17.19
N ASN A 287 10.87 15.94 16.64
CA ASN A 287 11.00 16.18 15.20
C ASN A 287 12.43 15.84 14.75
N TRP A 288 12.52 14.93 13.80
CA TRP A 288 13.67 14.69 12.95
C TRP A 288 13.72 15.75 11.85
N SER A 289 14.27 16.94 12.13
CA SER A 289 14.85 17.83 11.12
C SER A 289 15.41 19.12 11.73
N ARG A 290 16.73 19.20 11.88
CA ARG A 290 17.60 20.33 11.47
C ARG A 290 18.95 20.27 12.19
N PHE A 291 19.99 19.94 11.43
CA PHE A 291 21.31 20.51 11.62
C PHE A 291 21.68 21.21 10.31
N ALA A 292 21.38 22.51 10.22
CA ALA A 292 22.04 23.45 9.29
C ALA A 292 21.44 24.86 9.44
N PHE A 293 22.16 25.70 10.15
CA PHE A 293 22.26 27.17 10.04
C PHE A 293 23.53 27.51 10.86
N TYR A 294 24.54 28.29 10.44
CA TYR A 294 24.56 29.51 9.62
C TYR A 294 26.01 29.85 9.15
N LEU A 295 26.12 30.66 8.06
CA LEU A 295 27.28 31.42 7.49
C LEU A 295 28.30 30.68 6.59
N CYS A 296 28.81 31.20 5.46
CA CYS A 296 28.65 32.48 4.75
C CYS A 296 29.15 32.37 3.28
N HIS A 297 28.49 33.11 2.38
CA HIS A 297 28.91 33.69 1.09
C HIS A 297 29.71 32.95 0.00
N SER A 298 29.15 33.05 -1.20
CA SER A 298 29.74 32.93 -2.54
C SER A 298 30.00 31.50 -3.05
N ILE A 299 29.18 31.07 -4.00
CA ILE A 299 29.57 30.75 -5.39
C ILE A 299 28.34 30.13 -6.06
N THR A 300 27.91 30.80 -7.12
CA THR A 300 26.91 30.35 -8.08
C THR A 300 27.33 29.03 -8.72
N LYS A 301 26.49 27.98 -8.65
CA LYS A 301 26.21 27.03 -9.74
C LYS A 301 25.21 25.93 -9.30
N ARG A 302 24.29 25.64 -10.22
CA ARG A 302 23.23 24.62 -10.16
C ARG A 302 23.75 23.27 -9.66
N THR A 303 23.21 22.78 -8.54
CA THR A 303 23.30 21.36 -8.14
C THR A 303 21.91 20.72 -8.27
N PRO A 304 21.80 19.51 -8.85
CA PRO A 304 20.54 18.79 -8.91
C PRO A 304 20.17 18.23 -7.53
N THR A 305 18.96 18.53 -7.06
CA THR A 305 18.37 17.90 -5.87
C THR A 305 18.12 16.41 -6.14
N LEU A 306 18.70 15.53 -5.31
CA LEU A 306 18.54 14.08 -5.40
C LEU A 306 17.41 13.65 -4.45
N SER A 307 16.38 12.99 -4.96
CA SER A 307 15.35 12.35 -4.13
C SER A 307 15.68 10.87 -3.92
N VAL A 308 15.78 10.45 -2.65
CA VAL A 308 15.98 9.04 -2.27
C VAL A 308 14.61 8.43 -1.97
N HIS A 309 14.22 7.40 -2.71
CA HIS A 309 12.96 6.67 -2.51
C HIS A 309 13.22 5.22 -2.10
N TRP A 310 12.72 4.83 -0.95
CA TRP A 310 12.97 3.50 -0.38
C TRP A 310 11.93 2.49 -0.88
N ARG A 311 12.37 1.27 -1.18
CA ARG A 311 11.50 0.12 -1.43
C ARG A 311 12.04 -1.05 -0.65
N TYR A 312 11.23 -1.54 0.28
CA TYR A 312 11.53 -2.73 1.07
C TYR A 312 10.82 -3.92 0.41
N SER A 313 11.54 -4.98 0.09
CA SER A 313 10.95 -6.24 -0.39
C SER A 313 11.63 -7.36 0.35
N LEU A 314 10.90 -8.09 1.20
CA LEU A 314 11.47 -9.14 2.05
C LEU A 314 11.31 -10.49 1.35
N CYS A 315 12.35 -11.31 1.40
CA CYS A 315 12.42 -12.63 0.77
C CYS A 315 12.47 -13.69 1.88
N ASP A 316 11.39 -14.47 1.93
CA ASP A 316 11.18 -15.71 2.69
C ASP A 316 11.37 -15.70 4.22
N SER A 317 10.74 -16.69 4.85
CA SER A 317 10.54 -16.93 6.29
C SER A 317 11.81 -17.20 7.11
N THR A 318 12.99 -16.90 6.57
CA THR A 318 14.29 -17.06 7.22
C THR A 318 15.02 -15.72 7.22
N SER A 319 14.99 -15.00 8.35
CA SER A 319 15.91 -13.93 8.80
C SER A 319 16.70 -13.11 7.76
N THR A 320 16.06 -12.70 6.66
CA THR A 320 16.76 -12.07 5.52
C THR A 320 16.11 -10.75 5.15
N TYR A 321 16.78 -9.64 5.46
CA TYR A 321 16.34 -8.31 5.07
C TYR A 321 17.07 -7.83 3.83
N LEU A 322 16.33 -7.29 2.86
CA LEU A 322 16.85 -6.77 1.61
C LEU A 322 16.78 -5.23 1.61
N LEU A 323 17.94 -4.57 1.68
CA LEU A 323 18.06 -3.12 1.60
C LEU A 323 18.30 -2.69 0.15
N VAL A 324 17.33 -2.02 -0.47
CA VAL A 324 17.52 -1.43 -1.81
C VAL A 324 18.01 0.02 -1.69
N VAL A 325 19.29 0.26 -1.98
CA VAL A 325 19.90 1.58 -2.09
C VAL A 325 19.78 2.09 -3.54
N LEU A 326 19.20 3.28 -3.70
CA LEU A 326 19.13 4.01 -4.96
C LEU A 326 20.43 4.78 -5.19
N LEU A 327 21.16 4.48 -6.26
CA LEU A 327 22.28 5.30 -6.71
C LEU A 327 21.92 5.94 -8.06
N HIS A 328 21.78 7.27 -8.07
CA HIS A 328 21.66 8.03 -9.30
C HIS A 328 23.05 8.28 -9.88
N ALA A 329 23.53 7.36 -10.72
CA ALA A 329 24.73 7.56 -11.52
C ALA A 329 24.34 8.14 -12.89
N THR A 330 24.29 9.47 -13.02
CA THR A 330 24.36 10.11 -14.33
C THR A 330 25.79 10.09 -14.81
N ASN A 331 26.07 9.30 -15.86
CA ASN A 331 27.35 9.14 -16.54
C ASN A 331 28.51 8.63 -15.66
N ILE A 332 28.65 7.31 -15.58
CA ILE A 332 29.99 6.71 -15.43
C ILE A 332 30.57 6.66 -16.85
N GLY A 333 31.29 7.72 -17.22
CA GLY A 333 32.31 7.58 -18.26
C GLY A 333 33.41 6.72 -17.66
N PHE A 334 33.63 5.53 -18.22
CA PHE A 334 34.88 4.82 -18.00
C PHE A 334 35.99 5.68 -18.58
N VAL A 335 36.95 6.06 -17.73
CA VAL A 335 38.26 6.56 -18.16
C VAL A 335 39.06 5.39 -18.68
#